data_AF-A0A1E5W2A2-F1
#
_entry.id   AF-A0A1E5W2A2-F1
#
_cell.length_a   1.000
_cell.length_b   1.000
_cell.length_c   1.000
_cell.angle_alpha   90.00
_cell.angle_beta   90.00
_cell.angle_gamma   90.00
#
_symmetry.space_group_name_H-M   'P 1'
#
loop_
_entity.id
_entity.type
_entity.pdbx_description
1 polymer ?
#
loop_
_entity_poly.entity_id
_entity_poly.type
_entity_poly.pdbx_seq_one_letter_code
_entity_poly.pdbx_strand_id
1 'polypeptide(L)'
;MRPAAVAATATATAAALRLRTAGASLSAPPAALLTPRRAALLLLPLRRLCSPALPHASAAPDSQPPPRLPSPIMDAQFESFRAQLDESSTLRDRIRAVVSEVESASRVATAALLLVHQPVPLEDVLGKAKAQVEVIKGLYAQLAEVLKECPGQYYRYHGDWKAETQAVVSMLAFMHWLETGGLLMHAEAQEKLGLSSGEFSLDVEDYLTGLCFMSNEFVRSSTHQTKYSSYDFILCK
;
A
#
# COMPACT_ATOMS: atom_id res chain seq x y z
N MET A 1 32.82 7.27 62.67
CA MET A 1 33.75 6.22 62.17
C MET A 1 32.92 5.11 61.54
N ARG A 2 33.33 4.62 60.36
CA ARG A 2 32.68 3.59 59.50
C ARG A 2 32.18 2.34 60.27
N PRO A 3 31.17 1.62 59.73
CA PRO A 3 31.45 0.43 58.88
C PRO A 3 30.58 0.36 57.59
N ALA A 4 31.15 -0.06 56.46
CA ALA A 4 31.04 -1.39 55.81
C ALA A 4 29.69 -1.61 55.09
N ALA A 5 29.60 -1.38 53.77
CA ALA A 5 29.97 -2.29 52.67
C ALA A 5 29.15 -3.59 52.64
N VAL A 6 28.17 -3.68 51.71
CA VAL A 6 27.90 -4.90 50.93
C VAL A 6 27.34 -4.49 49.57
N ALA A 7 28.10 -4.80 48.51
CA ALA A 7 27.68 -4.73 47.12
C ALA A 7 26.85 -5.99 46.79
N ALA A 8 25.66 -5.81 46.20
CA ALA A 8 24.86 -6.90 45.67
C ALA A 8 24.85 -6.81 44.15
N THR A 9 25.62 -7.70 43.53
CA THR A 9 25.65 -8.04 42.11
C THR A 9 24.31 -8.62 41.67
N ALA A 10 23.61 -7.97 40.73
CA ALA A 10 22.43 -8.51 40.09
C ALA A 10 22.80 -9.19 38.76
N THR A 11 22.72 -10.51 38.77
CA THR A 11 22.96 -11.43 37.64
C THR A 11 21.78 -11.37 36.67
N ALA A 12 22.04 -11.01 35.41
CA ALA A 12 21.05 -11.02 34.33
C ALA A 12 20.96 -12.43 33.72
N THR A 13 19.82 -13.10 33.89
CA THR A 13 19.56 -14.42 33.32
C THR A 13 18.86 -14.27 31.98
N ALA A 14 19.60 -14.42 30.88
CA ALA A 14 19.07 -14.47 29.52
C ALA A 14 18.61 -15.90 29.19
N ALA A 15 17.30 -16.11 29.06
CA ALA A 15 16.72 -17.38 28.60
C ALA A 15 16.59 -17.37 27.07
N ALA A 16 17.51 -18.06 26.39
CA ALA A 16 17.48 -18.29 24.95
C ALA A 16 16.54 -19.45 24.62
N LEU A 17 15.39 -19.18 23.99
CA LEU A 17 14.51 -20.21 23.46
C LEU A 17 14.97 -20.61 22.04
N ARG A 18 15.59 -21.78 21.93
CA ARG A 18 15.97 -22.42 20.66
C ARG A 18 14.74 -23.12 20.05
N LEU A 19 14.28 -22.68 18.88
CA LEU A 19 13.37 -23.49 18.06
C LEU A 19 14.17 -24.42 17.15
N ARG A 20 13.88 -25.72 17.28
CA ARG A 20 14.44 -26.84 16.52
C ARG A 20 13.93 -26.81 15.08
N THR A 21 14.86 -26.98 14.15
CA THR A 21 14.62 -27.42 12.78
C THR A 21 14.34 -28.93 12.78
N ALA A 22 13.26 -29.35 12.15
CA ALA A 22 13.02 -30.75 11.81
C ALA A 22 12.50 -30.81 10.36
N GLY A 23 13.34 -31.34 9.47
CA GLY A 23 12.94 -31.71 8.12
C GLY A 23 12.39 -33.14 8.10
N ALA A 24 11.33 -33.37 7.32
CA ALA A 24 10.96 -34.67 6.78
C ALA A 24 10.10 -34.51 5.52
N SER A 25 10.79 -34.62 4.39
CA SER A 25 10.43 -35.12 3.07
C SER A 25 9.10 -35.88 2.82
N LEU A 26 8.50 -35.53 1.67
CA LEU A 26 7.74 -36.31 0.66
C LEU A 26 6.31 -36.82 0.96
N SER A 27 5.34 -36.20 0.30
CA SER A 27 4.40 -36.88 -0.61
C SER A 27 3.59 -35.84 -1.43
N ALA A 28 3.48 -36.05 -2.74
CA ALA A 28 2.74 -35.21 -3.69
C ALA A 28 1.52 -35.97 -4.25
N PRO A 29 0.38 -35.29 -4.48
CA PRO A 29 -0.63 -35.78 -5.42
C PRO A 29 -1.13 -34.65 -6.37
N PRO A 30 -2.06 -34.91 -7.31
CA PRO A 30 -1.77 -34.86 -8.75
C PRO A 30 -2.25 -33.58 -9.43
N ALA A 31 -1.63 -33.30 -10.58
CA ALA A 31 -1.97 -32.22 -11.50
C ALA A 31 -3.38 -32.38 -12.07
N ALA A 32 -4.23 -31.36 -11.86
CA ALA A 32 -5.47 -31.16 -12.58
C ALA A 32 -5.31 -29.97 -13.54
N LEU A 33 -5.47 -30.27 -14.82
CA LEU A 33 -5.36 -29.40 -15.97
C LEU A 33 -6.49 -28.37 -16.01
N LEU A 34 -6.16 -27.08 -15.88
CA LEU A 34 -7.04 -25.98 -16.32
C LEU A 34 -6.19 -24.94 -17.06
N THR A 35 -6.35 -24.93 -18.38
CA THR A 35 -5.65 -24.07 -19.33
C THR A 35 -6.33 -22.70 -19.41
N PRO A 36 -5.59 -21.58 -19.43
CA PRO A 36 -6.14 -20.30 -19.85
C PRO A 36 -6.16 -20.23 -21.38
N ARG A 37 -7.37 -20.03 -21.91
CA ARG A 37 -7.73 -19.85 -23.31
C ARG A 37 -7.06 -18.59 -23.89
N ARG A 38 -5.86 -18.74 -24.47
CA ARG A 38 -5.20 -17.69 -25.28
C ARG A 38 -5.91 -17.58 -26.64
N ALA A 39 -6.51 -16.43 -26.90
CA ALA A 39 -7.02 -16.07 -28.22
C ALA A 39 -5.86 -15.98 -29.22
N ALA A 40 -5.78 -16.95 -30.13
CA ALA A 40 -4.88 -16.92 -31.27
C ALA A 40 -5.48 -16.02 -32.35
N LEU A 41 -4.97 -14.80 -32.48
CA LEU A 41 -5.15 -14.00 -33.68
C LEU A 41 -4.29 -14.61 -34.78
N LEU A 42 -4.95 -15.22 -35.77
CA LEU A 42 -4.36 -15.79 -36.98
C LEU A 42 -3.69 -14.68 -37.81
N LEU A 43 -2.37 -14.54 -37.70
CA LEU A 43 -1.56 -13.77 -38.64
C LEU A 43 -1.37 -14.59 -39.92
N LEU A 44 -2.05 -14.18 -40.98
CA LEU A 44 -1.85 -14.69 -42.34
C LEU A 44 -0.42 -14.41 -42.82
N PRO A 45 0.24 -15.36 -43.50
CA PRO A 45 1.58 -15.15 -44.06
C PRO A 45 1.46 -14.31 -45.34
N LEU A 46 1.86 -13.04 -45.27
CA LEU A 46 2.08 -12.23 -46.47
C LEU A 46 3.29 -12.80 -47.22
N ARG A 47 2.99 -13.50 -48.32
CA ARG A 47 3.96 -14.03 -49.27
C ARG A 47 4.83 -12.89 -49.80
N ARG A 48 6.15 -13.07 -49.67
CA ARG A 48 7.20 -12.34 -50.41
C ARG A 48 6.88 -12.39 -51.90
N LEU A 49 6.60 -11.24 -52.50
CA LEU A 49 6.71 -11.06 -53.95
C LEU A 49 8.14 -10.59 -54.25
N CYS A 50 9.03 -11.55 -54.53
CA CYS A 50 10.29 -11.28 -55.21
C CYS A 50 9.98 -10.85 -56.65
N SER A 51 10.31 -9.62 -57.02
CA SER A 51 10.37 -9.19 -58.42
C SER A 51 11.79 -9.42 -58.97
N PRO A 52 11.96 -9.79 -60.25
CA PRO A 52 13.26 -10.12 -60.80
C PRO A 52 14.08 -8.86 -61.05
N ALA A 53 15.36 -8.92 -60.68
CA ALA A 53 16.36 -7.91 -61.00
C ALA A 53 16.73 -7.97 -62.49
N LEU A 54 16.98 -6.80 -63.09
CA LEU A 54 17.72 -6.69 -64.35
C LEU A 54 18.81 -5.60 -64.20
N PRO A 55 20.03 -5.81 -64.74
CA PRO A 55 21.20 -5.02 -64.41
C PRO A 55 21.54 -3.94 -65.45
N HIS A 56 22.09 -2.82 -64.96
CA HIS A 56 22.92 -1.77 -65.60
C HIS A 56 22.54 -0.42 -64.96
N ALA A 57 23.42 0.50 -64.58
CA ALA A 57 24.84 0.68 -64.81
C ALA A 57 25.44 1.47 -63.64
N SER A 58 26.76 1.48 -63.57
CA SER A 58 27.62 2.13 -62.59
C SER A 58 27.51 3.66 -62.49
N ALA A 59 27.73 4.13 -61.26
CA ALA A 59 28.33 5.41 -60.85
C ALA A 59 27.44 6.65 -60.64
N ALA A 60 27.17 6.95 -59.36
CA ALA A 60 27.36 8.28 -58.78
C ALA A 60 27.69 8.12 -57.27
N PRO A 61 28.63 8.89 -56.70
CA PRO A 61 29.00 8.78 -55.30
C PRO A 61 27.89 9.36 -54.41
N ASP A 62 27.79 8.81 -53.21
CA ASP A 62 26.91 9.21 -52.11
C ASP A 62 26.63 10.71 -52.08
N SER A 63 25.39 11.07 -52.42
CA SER A 63 24.78 12.32 -51.99
C SER A 63 23.62 11.98 -51.07
N GLN A 64 23.93 11.22 -50.00
CA GLN A 64 23.04 11.17 -48.86
C GLN A 64 22.96 12.61 -48.34
N PRO A 65 21.77 13.25 -48.27
CA PRO A 65 21.67 14.57 -47.69
C PRO A 65 22.31 14.51 -46.29
N PRO A 66 23.07 15.54 -45.87
CA PRO A 66 23.73 15.53 -44.57
C PRO A 66 22.71 15.12 -43.52
N PRO A 67 23.06 14.26 -42.54
CA PRO A 67 22.14 13.85 -41.50
C PRO A 67 21.51 15.12 -40.96
N ARG A 68 20.18 15.26 -41.12
CA ARG A 68 19.46 16.45 -40.69
C ARG A 68 19.74 16.59 -39.20
N LEU A 69 20.60 17.53 -38.84
CA LEU A 69 20.94 17.80 -37.46
C LEU A 69 19.62 18.08 -36.73
N PRO A 70 19.37 17.44 -35.57
CA PRO A 70 18.20 17.77 -34.76
C PRO A 70 18.14 19.28 -34.60
N SER A 71 16.97 19.87 -34.88
CA SER A 71 16.86 21.32 -34.74
C SER A 71 17.10 21.66 -33.26
N PRO A 72 17.95 22.65 -32.93
CA PRO A 72 18.28 22.97 -31.54
C PRO A 72 17.04 23.34 -30.70
N ILE A 73 15.97 23.77 -31.35
CA ILE A 73 14.65 24.02 -30.73
C ILE A 73 14.01 22.72 -30.24
N MET A 74 14.01 21.66 -31.06
CA MET A 74 13.46 20.35 -30.66
C MET A 74 14.28 19.74 -29.52
N ASP A 75 15.61 19.85 -29.56
CA ASP A 75 16.47 19.31 -28.50
C ASP A 75 16.18 19.99 -27.15
N ALA A 76 16.05 21.32 -27.15
CA ALA A 76 15.66 22.08 -25.96
C ALA A 76 14.27 21.68 -25.43
N GLN A 77 13.31 21.40 -26.31
CA GLN A 77 11.98 20.92 -25.92
C GLN A 77 12.05 19.54 -25.26
N PHE A 78 12.79 18.59 -25.85
CA PHE A 78 12.96 17.26 -25.26
C PHE A 78 13.65 17.32 -23.91
N GLU A 79 14.64 18.19 -23.76
CA GLU A 79 15.34 18.35 -22.48
C GLU A 79 14.42 18.93 -21.41
N SER A 80 13.59 19.90 -21.75
CA SER A 80 12.54 20.41 -20.85
C SER A 80 11.54 19.32 -20.46
N PHE A 81 11.09 18.49 -21.40
CA PHE A 81 10.20 17.37 -21.11
C PHE A 81 10.85 16.31 -20.21
N ARG A 82 12.14 16.01 -20.41
CA ARG A 82 12.88 15.10 -19.53
C ARG A 82 12.92 15.64 -18.10
N ALA A 83 13.28 16.91 -17.92
CA ALA A 83 13.33 17.53 -16.60
C ALA A 83 11.97 17.45 -15.87
N GLN A 84 10.85 17.70 -16.57
CA GLN A 84 9.51 17.57 -16.00
C GLN A 84 9.15 16.13 -15.61
N LEU A 85 9.58 15.14 -16.41
CA LEU A 85 9.36 13.73 -16.09
C LEU A 85 10.19 13.29 -14.88
N ASP A 86 11.43 13.73 -14.78
CA ASP A 86 12.32 13.42 -13.67
C ASP A 86 11.81 14.03 -12.36
N GLU A 87 11.35 15.28 -12.40
CA GLU A 87 10.69 15.93 -11.25
C GLU A 87 9.43 15.17 -10.84
N SER A 88 8.57 14.81 -11.80
CA SER A 88 7.38 14.02 -11.53
C SER A 88 7.68 12.60 -11.04
N SER A 89 8.82 12.01 -11.41
CA SER A 89 9.28 10.71 -10.89
C SER A 89 9.74 10.85 -9.44
N THR A 90 10.60 11.84 -9.18
CA THR A 90 11.11 12.16 -7.84
C THR A 90 9.97 12.41 -6.86
N LEU A 91 8.93 13.14 -7.29
CA LEU A 91 7.74 13.39 -6.48
C LEU A 91 6.99 12.09 -6.14
N ARG A 92 6.80 11.19 -7.11
CA ARG A 92 6.17 9.88 -6.87
C ARG A 92 6.97 9.03 -5.90
N ASP A 93 8.30 9.06 -5.97
CA ASP A 93 9.14 8.30 -5.05
C ASP A 93 9.01 8.81 -3.61
N ARG A 94 8.90 10.12 -3.42
CA ARG A 94 8.63 10.73 -2.11
C ARG A 94 7.24 10.38 -1.58
N ILE A 95 6.22 10.42 -2.43
CA ILE A 95 4.86 9.99 -2.08
C ILE A 95 4.87 8.53 -1.61
N ARG A 96 5.49 7.63 -2.39
CA ARG A 96 5.56 6.21 -2.06
C ARG A 96 6.34 5.92 -0.78
N ALA A 97 7.37 6.71 -0.48
CA ALA A 97 8.08 6.60 0.78
C ALA A 97 7.13 6.84 1.97
N VAL A 98 6.37 7.93 1.95
CA VAL A 98 5.37 8.23 3.00
C VAL A 98 4.28 7.16 3.04
N VAL A 99 3.75 6.73 1.89
CA VAL A 99 2.71 5.68 1.82
C VAL A 99 3.20 4.35 2.39
N SER A 100 4.47 3.98 2.18
CA SER A 100 5.03 2.75 2.76
C SER A 100 5.10 2.81 4.28
N GLU A 101 5.36 3.98 4.85
CA GLU A 101 5.30 4.20 6.30
C GLU A 101 3.85 4.11 6.81
N VAL A 102 2.87 4.65 6.07
CA VAL A 102 1.44 4.52 6.41
C VAL A 102 1.04 3.05 6.43
N GLU A 103 1.42 2.29 5.40
CA GLU A 103 1.16 0.84 5.30
C GLU A 103 1.81 0.05 6.45
N SER A 104 3.01 0.45 6.89
CA SER A 104 3.64 -0.15 8.06
C SER A 104 2.82 0.09 9.33
N ALA A 105 2.46 1.34 9.61
CA ALA A 105 1.70 1.71 10.80
C ALA A 105 0.28 1.11 10.80
N SER A 106 -0.40 1.11 9.64
CA SER A 106 -1.74 0.55 9.48
C SER A 106 -1.77 -0.96 9.68
N ARG A 107 -0.74 -1.70 9.23
CA ARG A 107 -0.58 -3.13 9.51
C ARG A 107 -0.39 -3.41 11.00
N VAL A 108 0.40 -2.60 11.69
CA VAL A 108 0.60 -2.75 13.15
C VAL A 108 -0.72 -2.52 13.90
N ALA A 109 -1.45 -1.46 13.56
CA ALA A 109 -2.76 -1.17 14.13
C ALA A 109 -3.78 -2.28 13.85
N THR A 110 -3.87 -2.73 12.59
CA THR A 110 -4.75 -3.83 12.19
C THR A 110 -4.41 -5.11 12.95
N ALA A 111 -3.13 -5.48 13.05
CA ALA A 111 -2.69 -6.63 13.83
C ALA A 111 -3.06 -6.53 15.32
N ALA A 112 -3.01 -5.32 15.90
CA ALA A 112 -3.48 -5.09 17.25
C ALA A 112 -5.00 -5.31 17.36
N LEU A 113 -5.80 -4.73 16.44
CA LEU A 113 -7.26 -4.88 16.44
C LEU A 113 -7.71 -6.35 16.31
N LEU A 114 -6.99 -7.17 15.54
CA LEU A 114 -7.28 -8.60 15.40
C LEU A 114 -7.09 -9.40 16.70
N LEU A 115 -6.45 -8.84 17.72
CA LEU A 115 -6.37 -9.46 19.05
C LEU A 115 -7.71 -9.44 19.79
N VAL A 116 -8.74 -8.76 19.28
CA VAL A 116 -10.10 -8.82 19.85
C VAL A 116 -10.67 -10.25 19.88
N HIS A 117 -10.13 -11.16 19.07
CA HIS A 117 -10.49 -12.59 19.11
C HIS A 117 -9.78 -13.40 20.19
N GLN A 118 -8.88 -12.78 20.94
CA GLN A 118 -8.09 -13.39 22.01
C GLN A 118 -8.57 -12.89 23.38
N PRO A 119 -8.26 -13.59 24.49
CA PRO A 119 -8.61 -13.15 25.83
C PRO A 119 -7.71 -11.98 26.30
N VAL A 120 -7.69 -10.89 25.55
CA VAL A 120 -6.96 -9.65 25.83
C VAL A 120 -7.99 -8.56 26.14
N PRO A 121 -7.78 -7.71 27.16
CA PRO A 121 -8.68 -6.58 27.42
C PRO A 121 -8.82 -5.66 26.21
N LEU A 122 -10.07 -5.28 25.88
CA LEU A 122 -10.35 -4.42 24.73
C LEU A 122 -9.64 -3.06 24.82
N GLU A 123 -9.50 -2.52 26.03
CA GLU A 123 -8.76 -1.27 26.28
C GLU A 123 -7.30 -1.35 25.82
N ASP A 124 -6.62 -2.48 26.05
CA ASP A 124 -5.23 -2.68 25.64
C ASP A 124 -5.10 -2.80 24.11
N VAL A 125 -6.10 -3.42 23.47
CA VAL A 125 -6.19 -3.55 22.02
C VAL A 125 -6.39 -2.18 21.37
N LEU A 126 -7.39 -1.44 21.83
CA LEU A 126 -7.71 -0.10 21.33
C LEU A 126 -6.59 0.90 21.62
N GLY A 127 -5.95 0.83 22.78
CA GLY A 127 -4.82 1.69 23.14
C GLY A 127 -3.66 1.56 22.17
N LYS A 128 -3.31 0.33 21.77
CA LYS A 128 -2.27 0.08 20.75
C LYS A 128 -2.65 0.61 19.38
N ALA A 129 -3.90 0.38 18.96
CA ALA A 129 -4.39 0.87 17.68
C ALA A 129 -4.41 2.41 17.62
N LYS A 130 -4.92 3.07 18.68
CA LYS A 130 -4.92 4.54 18.80
C LYS A 130 -3.53 5.16 18.71
N ALA A 131 -2.53 4.55 19.34
CA ALA A 131 -1.16 5.03 19.25
C ALA A 131 -0.65 5.05 17.81
N GLN A 132 -1.02 4.05 16.99
CA GLN A 132 -0.69 4.03 15.56
C GLN A 132 -1.53 5.01 14.74
N VAL A 133 -2.78 5.29 15.12
CA VAL A 133 -3.61 6.30 14.47
C VAL A 133 -2.95 7.68 14.54
N GLU A 134 -2.34 8.05 15.67
CA GLU A 134 -1.59 9.31 15.78
C GLU A 134 -0.36 9.36 14.86
N VAL A 135 0.33 8.22 14.68
CA VAL A 135 1.44 8.10 13.71
C VAL A 135 0.93 8.29 12.28
N ILE A 136 -0.14 7.59 11.92
CA ILE A 136 -0.78 7.66 10.59
C ILE A 136 -1.24 9.10 10.30
N LYS A 137 -1.85 9.78 11.28
CA LYS A 137 -2.23 11.19 11.17
C LYS A 137 -1.04 12.09 10.84
N GLY A 138 0.10 11.88 11.50
CA GLY A 138 1.35 12.60 11.19
C GLY A 138 1.85 12.34 9.76
N LEU A 139 1.75 11.09 9.29
CA LEU A 139 2.16 10.71 7.94
C LEU A 139 1.25 11.31 6.85
N TYR A 140 -0.05 11.39 7.09
CA TYR A 140 -0.98 12.09 6.18
C TYR A 140 -0.71 13.60 6.14
N ALA A 141 -0.36 14.21 7.26
CA ALA A 141 0.09 15.61 7.27
C ALA A 141 1.36 15.77 6.42
N GLN A 142 2.32 14.85 6.53
CA GLN A 142 3.54 14.86 5.71
C GLN A 142 3.23 14.65 4.22
N LEU A 143 2.31 13.74 3.88
CA LEU A 143 1.83 13.55 2.51
C LEU A 143 1.18 14.82 1.95
N ALA A 144 0.39 15.51 2.77
CA ALA A 144 -0.21 16.79 2.39
C ALA A 144 0.86 17.87 2.12
N GLU A 145 1.95 17.92 2.90
CA GLU A 145 3.07 18.84 2.62
C GLU A 145 3.76 18.51 1.29
N VAL A 146 3.97 17.23 0.97
CA VAL A 146 4.55 16.83 -0.32
C VAL A 146 3.67 17.30 -1.49
N LEU A 147 2.34 17.25 -1.34
CA LEU A 147 1.41 17.66 -2.38
C LEU A 147 1.28 19.18 -2.55
N LYS A 148 1.67 19.99 -1.56
CA LYS A 148 1.71 21.45 -1.73
C LYS A 148 2.70 21.90 -2.80
N GLU A 149 3.70 21.08 -3.12
CA GLU A 149 4.65 21.35 -4.19
C GLU A 149 4.01 21.25 -5.59
N CYS A 150 2.86 20.59 -5.72
CA CYS A 150 2.16 20.37 -6.99
C CYS A 150 0.66 20.72 -6.91
N PRO A 151 0.31 22.00 -6.68
CA PRO A 151 -1.09 22.41 -6.50
C PRO A 151 -1.96 22.01 -7.70
N GLY A 152 -3.19 21.55 -7.43
CA GLY A 152 -4.14 21.11 -8.46
C GLY A 152 -3.85 19.74 -9.09
N GLN A 153 -2.81 19.01 -8.66
CA GLN A 153 -2.45 17.69 -9.20
C GLN A 153 -2.85 16.52 -8.29
N TYR A 154 -3.77 16.74 -7.35
CA TYR A 154 -4.24 15.71 -6.40
C TYR A 154 -4.57 14.38 -7.10
N TYR A 155 -5.50 14.39 -8.06
CA TYR A 155 -5.95 13.17 -8.74
C TYR A 155 -4.91 12.55 -9.68
N ARG A 156 -3.87 13.30 -10.08
CA ARG A 156 -2.78 12.76 -10.90
C ARG A 156 -1.96 11.74 -10.12
N TYR A 157 -1.78 11.97 -8.82
CA TYR A 157 -0.98 11.12 -7.95
C TYR A 157 -1.83 10.28 -6.98
N HIS A 158 -3.14 10.53 -6.87
CA HIS A 158 -4.07 9.85 -5.96
C HIS A 158 -3.95 8.33 -5.96
N GLY A 159 -3.74 7.72 -7.14
CA GLY A 159 -3.54 6.29 -7.27
C GLY A 159 -2.37 5.70 -6.46
N ASP A 160 -1.36 6.51 -6.11
CA ASP A 160 -0.20 6.06 -5.34
C ASP A 160 -0.53 5.84 -3.85
N TRP A 161 -1.58 6.47 -3.28
CA TRP A 161 -2.00 6.28 -1.87
C TRP A 161 -3.44 5.78 -1.68
N LYS A 162 -4.22 5.70 -2.77
CA LYS A 162 -5.63 5.29 -2.77
C LYS A 162 -5.86 3.99 -1.99
N ALA A 163 -5.14 2.93 -2.35
CA ALA A 163 -5.33 1.60 -1.75
C ALA A 163 -5.03 1.61 -0.25
N GLU A 164 -3.98 2.32 0.17
CA GLU A 164 -3.60 2.41 1.57
C GLU A 164 -4.63 3.22 2.38
N THR A 165 -5.16 4.29 1.80
CA THR A 165 -6.21 5.09 2.44
C THR A 165 -7.48 4.29 2.68
N GLN A 166 -7.86 3.44 1.73
CA GLN A 166 -8.99 2.53 1.90
C GLN A 166 -8.75 1.51 3.03
N ALA A 167 -7.52 0.98 3.13
CA ALA A 167 -7.15 0.07 4.22
C ALA A 167 -7.18 0.77 5.59
N VAL A 168 -6.64 1.99 5.67
CA VAL A 168 -6.68 2.81 6.89
C VAL A 168 -8.12 3.14 7.29
N VAL A 169 -9.00 3.50 6.35
CA VAL A 169 -10.42 3.74 6.65
C VAL A 169 -11.10 2.47 7.18
N SER A 170 -10.85 1.31 6.55
CA SER A 170 -11.39 0.02 7.04
C SER A 170 -10.97 -0.26 8.48
N MET A 171 -9.69 -0.04 8.79
CA MET A 171 -9.13 -0.18 10.14
C MET A 171 -9.77 0.81 11.13
N LEU A 172 -9.91 2.09 10.76
CA LEU A 172 -10.54 3.11 11.60
C LEU A 172 -12.02 2.80 11.85
N ALA A 173 -12.73 2.32 10.83
CA ALA A 173 -14.13 1.94 10.95
C ALA A 173 -14.31 0.75 11.90
N PHE A 174 -13.44 -0.26 11.81
CA PHE A 174 -13.46 -1.39 12.73
C PHE A 174 -13.18 -0.94 14.17
N MET A 175 -12.15 -0.10 14.38
CA MET A 175 -11.86 0.47 15.69
C MET A 175 -13.03 1.28 16.26
N HIS A 176 -13.64 2.15 15.45
CA HIS A 176 -14.79 2.97 15.88
C HIS A 176 -16.02 2.11 16.22
N TRP A 177 -16.27 1.05 15.47
CA TRP A 177 -17.35 0.11 15.76
C TRP A 177 -17.12 -0.62 17.08
N LEU A 178 -15.90 -1.04 17.39
CA LEU A 178 -15.55 -1.66 18.67
C LEU A 178 -15.79 -0.72 19.87
N GLU A 179 -15.62 0.59 19.67
CA GLU A 179 -15.80 1.60 20.72
C GLU A 179 -17.26 1.98 20.94
N THR A 180 -18.00 2.19 19.85
CA THR A 180 -19.31 2.85 19.89
C THR A 180 -20.47 1.93 19.52
N GLY A 181 -20.20 0.85 18.78
CA GLY A 181 -21.20 0.04 18.09
C GLY A 181 -21.80 0.72 16.84
N GLY A 182 -21.37 1.94 16.52
CA GLY A 182 -21.87 2.74 15.40
C GLY A 182 -21.03 2.63 14.14
N LEU A 183 -21.53 3.25 13.07
CA LEU A 183 -20.80 3.42 11.82
C LEU A 183 -19.95 4.69 11.89
N LEU A 184 -18.66 4.58 11.57
CA LEU A 184 -17.76 5.72 11.47
C LEU A 184 -18.22 6.64 10.34
N MET A 185 -18.52 7.91 10.63
CA MET A 185 -18.92 8.88 9.63
C MET A 185 -17.71 9.45 8.87
N HIS A 186 -17.90 9.90 7.62
CA HIS A 186 -16.84 10.46 6.78
C HIS A 186 -16.11 11.65 7.44
N ALA A 187 -16.85 12.56 8.07
CA ALA A 187 -16.27 13.70 8.78
C ALA A 187 -15.40 13.28 9.99
N GLU A 188 -15.83 12.24 10.72
CA GLU A 188 -15.08 11.70 11.85
C GLU A 188 -13.82 10.97 11.38
N ALA A 189 -13.88 10.28 10.24
CA ALA A 189 -12.72 9.67 9.60
C ALA A 189 -11.70 10.75 9.17
N GLN A 190 -12.16 11.85 8.56
CA GLN A 190 -11.28 12.99 8.25
C GLN A 190 -10.63 13.57 9.50
N GLU A 191 -11.39 13.75 10.59
CA GLU A 191 -10.85 14.29 11.84
C GLU A 191 -9.77 13.39 12.44
N LYS A 192 -10.02 12.07 12.47
CA LYS A 192 -9.06 11.07 12.95
C LYS A 192 -7.78 11.07 12.12
N LEU A 193 -7.86 11.34 10.82
CA LEU A 193 -6.69 11.46 9.92
C LEU A 193 -6.07 12.86 9.88
N GLY A 194 -6.67 13.86 10.53
CA GLY A 194 -6.19 15.24 10.49
C GLY A 194 -6.44 15.95 9.15
N LEU A 195 -7.44 15.53 8.40
CA LEU A 195 -7.74 15.99 7.03
C LEU A 195 -8.93 16.97 6.94
N SER A 196 -9.35 17.56 8.05
CA SER A 196 -10.61 18.34 8.12
C SER A 196 -10.51 19.79 7.64
N SER A 197 -9.32 20.35 7.46
CA SER A 197 -9.12 21.80 7.28
C SER A 197 -8.16 22.19 6.16
N GLY A 198 -7.95 21.34 5.15
CA GLY A 198 -6.98 21.57 4.07
C GLY A 198 -7.49 21.27 2.67
N GLU A 199 -6.69 21.62 1.66
CA GLU A 199 -6.90 21.23 0.24
C GLU A 199 -6.81 19.71 0.06
N PHE A 200 -6.04 19.04 0.93
CA PHE A 200 -5.95 17.59 1.00
C PHE A 200 -7.02 17.02 1.93
N SER A 201 -8.04 16.36 1.34
CA SER A 201 -9.18 15.79 2.05
C SER A 201 -9.33 14.29 1.76
N LEU A 202 -10.04 13.57 2.65
CA LEU A 202 -10.42 12.17 2.40
C LEU A 202 -11.48 12.09 1.30
N ASP A 203 -11.16 11.42 0.20
CA ASP A 203 -12.11 11.22 -0.89
C ASP A 203 -13.29 10.32 -0.45
N VAL A 204 -14.49 10.63 -0.95
CA VAL A 204 -15.71 9.90 -0.59
C VAL A 204 -15.65 8.46 -1.11
N GLU A 205 -15.08 8.24 -2.29
CA GLU A 205 -14.91 6.89 -2.85
C GLU A 205 -14.02 6.02 -1.98
N ASP A 206 -12.93 6.58 -1.45
CA ASP A 206 -11.98 5.85 -0.60
C ASP A 206 -12.60 5.53 0.75
N TYR A 207 -13.37 6.46 1.31
CA TYR A 207 -14.15 6.22 2.51
C TYR A 207 -15.16 5.09 2.34
N LEU A 208 -15.99 5.15 1.29
CA LEU A 208 -17.00 4.13 1.03
C LEU A 208 -16.37 2.76 0.74
N THR A 209 -15.26 2.74 0.00
CA THR A 209 -14.53 1.50 -0.30
C THR A 209 -13.92 0.90 0.97
N GLY A 210 -13.33 1.73 1.84
CA GLY A 210 -12.80 1.29 3.13
C GLY A 210 -13.88 0.69 4.04
N LEU A 211 -15.05 1.32 4.12
CA LEU A 211 -16.21 0.77 4.85
C LEU A 211 -16.64 -0.61 4.33
N CYS A 212 -16.61 -0.82 3.02
CA CYS A 212 -16.91 -2.13 2.44
C CYS A 212 -15.89 -3.20 2.90
N PHE A 213 -14.61 -2.87 2.98
CA PHE A 213 -13.58 -3.82 3.43
C PHE A 213 -13.70 -4.21 4.90
N MET A 214 -14.19 -3.33 5.76
CA MET A 214 -14.45 -3.63 7.18
C MET A 214 -15.40 -4.83 7.36
N SER A 215 -16.36 -5.01 6.44
CA SER A 215 -17.37 -6.08 6.53
C SER A 215 -16.74 -7.49 6.57
N ASN A 216 -15.55 -7.67 6.00
CA ASN A 216 -14.84 -8.95 5.99
C ASN A 216 -14.33 -9.35 7.39
N GLU A 217 -13.91 -8.37 8.21
CA GLU A 217 -13.43 -8.60 9.58
C GLU A 217 -14.59 -8.86 10.55
N PHE A 218 -15.80 -8.38 10.21
CA PHE A 218 -17.02 -8.59 10.99
C PHE A 218 -17.48 -10.05 11.00
N VAL A 219 -17.44 -10.73 9.84
CA VAL A 219 -17.82 -12.14 9.70
C VAL A 219 -16.88 -13.06 10.48
N ARG A 220 -15.60 -12.68 10.58
CA ARG A 220 -14.61 -13.40 11.38
C ARG A 220 -14.81 -13.18 12.88
N SER A 221 -15.25 -12.00 13.29
CA SER A 221 -15.60 -11.67 14.68
C SER A 221 -16.79 -12.48 15.19
N SER A 222 -17.89 -12.53 14.43
CA SER A 222 -19.13 -13.23 14.83
C SER A 222 -18.96 -14.75 14.97
N THR A 223 -18.12 -15.36 14.15
CA THR A 223 -17.86 -16.81 14.16
C THR A 223 -16.91 -17.26 15.28
N HIS A 224 -16.04 -16.38 15.79
CA HIS A 224 -15.25 -16.67 16.99
C HIS A 224 -16.05 -16.45 18.28
N GLN A 225 -16.94 -15.45 18.31
CA GLN A 225 -17.81 -15.15 19.46
C GLN A 225 -18.73 -16.33 19.82
N THR A 226 -19.27 -17.03 18.81
CA THR A 226 -20.13 -18.21 19.02
C THR A 226 -19.40 -19.43 19.59
N LYS A 227 -18.06 -19.47 19.51
CA LYS A 227 -17.24 -20.55 20.11
C LYS A 227 -16.93 -20.32 21.58
N TYR A 228 -16.92 -19.06 22.03
CA TYR A 228 -16.64 -18.66 23.41
C TYR A 228 -17.90 -18.08 24.06
N SER A 229 -18.98 -18.86 24.14
CA SER A 229 -20.19 -18.65 24.97
C SER A 229 -20.36 -17.26 25.61
N SER A 230 -20.60 -16.24 24.79
CA SER A 230 -21.11 -14.94 25.25
C SER A 230 -22.18 -14.51 24.27
N TYR A 231 -23.39 -15.02 24.51
CA TYR A 231 -24.59 -14.67 23.74
C TYR A 231 -25.07 -13.23 24.03
N ASP A 232 -24.47 -12.52 24.99
CA ASP A 232 -24.91 -11.18 25.40
C ASP A 232 -24.52 -10.07 24.41
N PHE A 233 -23.44 -10.20 23.66
CA PHE A 233 -23.00 -9.12 22.75
C PHE A 233 -23.75 -9.11 21.41
N ILE A 234 -24.38 -10.22 21.01
CA ILE A 234 -25.14 -10.31 19.73
C ILE A 234 -26.62 -9.98 19.91
N LEU A 235 -27.17 -10.05 21.13
CA LEU A 235 -28.60 -9.81 21.38
C LEU A 235 -28.90 -8.57 22.24
N CYS A 236 -27.89 -7.84 22.71
CA CYS A 236 -28.11 -6.67 23.56
C CYS A 236 -27.12 -5.54 23.28
N LYS A 237 -27.11 -5.02 22.05
CA LYS A 237 -26.94 -3.59 21.76
C LYS A 237 -27.57 -3.25 20.41
#